data_AF-A0AAD5FTT6-F1
#
_entry.id   AF-A0AAD5FTT6-F1
#
_cell.length_a   1.000
_cell.length_b   1.000
_cell.length_c   1.000
_cell.angle_alpha   90.00
_cell.angle_beta   90.00
_cell.angle_gamma   90.00
#
_symmetry.space_group_name_H-M   'P 1'
#
loop_
_entity.id
_entity.type
_entity.pdbx_description
1 polymer ?
#
loop_
_entity_poly.entity_id
_entity_poly.type
_entity_poly.pdbx_seq_one_letter_code
_entity_poly.pdbx_strand_id
1 'polypeptide(L)'
;FYRIKMQNLTLLLLALSMDFLLAASVNLLTSRPPVTKTRIRYIGVDDEDYGDEETSKLTSKAPVKPGATTTHFTPQDCEYDPCVVPKVPCSVIAAQTKCYCPGITGPDEWPSAPDIKELKQGESGMVEVHWCAPQSTVTFYKVITDDGNEPQIFSNSSRTGLLQGVKVGSRVCVVAGNNVGLSTSSETSCTFFQPHKSNRELEMSWVIAGVIGLLLALVLAAVLLWRWRRGRKNGSVDGEGLRNPSYTTNETL
;
A
#
# COMPACT_ATOMS: atom_id res chain seq x y z
N PHE A 1 45.62 -26.29 24.41
CA PHE A 1 44.50 -25.45 24.88
C PHE A 1 43.86 -24.56 23.81
N TYR A 2 44.61 -23.89 22.92
CA TYR A 2 44.02 -23.00 21.89
C TYR A 2 43.25 -23.72 20.75
N ARG A 3 43.63 -24.94 20.36
CA ARG A 3 42.95 -25.71 19.29
C ARG A 3 41.54 -26.18 19.66
N ILE A 4 41.32 -26.55 20.92
CA ILE A 4 40.05 -27.09 21.42
C ILE A 4 38.98 -25.98 21.48
N LYS A 5 39.40 -24.74 21.75
CA LYS A 5 38.50 -23.57 21.82
C LYS A 5 37.99 -23.12 20.45
N MET A 6 38.80 -23.28 19.39
CA MET A 6 38.38 -22.95 18.02
C MET A 6 37.42 -23.99 17.45
N GLN A 7 37.62 -25.28 17.73
CA GLN A 7 36.74 -26.34 17.22
C GLN A 7 35.31 -26.25 17.78
N ASN A 8 35.17 -25.81 19.03
CA ASN A 8 33.87 -25.54 19.64
C ASN A 8 33.18 -24.31 19.06
N LEU A 9 33.93 -23.29 18.64
CA LEU A 9 33.38 -22.08 18.02
C LEU A 9 32.86 -22.37 16.60
N THR A 10 33.57 -23.18 15.82
CA THR A 10 33.11 -23.59 14.48
C THR A 10 31.84 -24.46 14.53
N LEU A 11 31.76 -25.37 15.52
CA LEU A 11 30.56 -26.17 15.77
C LEU A 11 29.36 -25.30 16.19
N LEU A 12 29.60 -24.29 17.03
CA LEU A 12 28.55 -23.35 17.45
C LEU A 12 28.03 -22.52 16.26
N LEU A 13 28.93 -22.05 15.39
CA LEU A 13 28.56 -21.28 14.19
C LEU A 13 27.81 -22.14 13.16
N LEU A 14 28.18 -23.41 12.99
CA LEU A 14 27.46 -24.34 12.13
C LEU A 14 26.06 -24.67 12.68
N ALA A 15 25.93 -24.86 14.00
CA ALA A 15 24.63 -25.08 14.64
C ALA A 15 23.68 -23.89 14.44
N LEU A 16 24.16 -22.67 14.67
CA LEU A 16 23.37 -21.45 14.48
C LEU A 16 22.94 -21.22 13.02
N SER A 17 23.72 -21.69 12.05
CA SER A 17 23.36 -21.60 10.63
C SER A 17 22.26 -22.59 10.21
N MET A 18 22.16 -23.75 10.87
CA MET A 18 21.13 -24.76 10.57
C MET A 18 19.77 -24.38 11.16
N ASP A 19 19.73 -23.74 12.32
CA ASP A 19 18.48 -23.22 12.92
C ASP A 19 17.86 -22.10 12.09
N PHE A 20 18.71 -21.25 11.47
CA PHE A 20 18.26 -20.18 10.59
C PHE A 20 17.62 -20.71 9.28
N LEU A 21 18.09 -21.86 8.79
CA LEU A 21 17.56 -22.51 7.58
C LEU A 21 16.25 -23.26 7.84
N LEU A 22 16.02 -23.75 9.07
CA LEU A 22 14.77 -24.40 9.48
C LEU A 22 13.63 -23.39 9.76
N ALA A 23 13.95 -22.18 10.20
CA ALA A 23 12.95 -21.12 10.42
C ALA A 23 12.44 -20.49 9.11
N ALA A 24 13.19 -20.63 8.01
CA ALA A 24 12.85 -20.06 6.70
C ALA A 24 11.87 -20.92 5.87
N SER A 25 11.51 -22.13 6.32
CA SER A 25 10.69 -23.08 5.55
C SER A 25 9.23 -23.20 5.99
N VAL A 26 8.69 -22.26 6.77
CA VAL A 26 7.26 -22.28 7.15
C VAL A 26 6.45 -21.45 6.16
N ASN A 27 5.53 -22.14 5.50
CA ASN A 27 4.89 -21.78 4.24
C ASN A 27 4.08 -20.48 4.23
N LEU A 28 4.18 -19.80 3.09
CA LEU A 28 3.24 -18.78 2.59
C LEU A 28 1.91 -19.49 2.22
N LEU A 29 0.90 -19.45 3.09
CA LEU A 29 -0.47 -19.80 2.69
C LEU A 29 -1.24 -18.51 2.36
N THR A 30 -1.39 -18.26 1.07
CA THR A 30 -2.33 -17.32 0.47
C THR A 30 -3.76 -17.72 0.85
N SER A 31 -4.33 -17.09 1.88
CA SER A 31 -5.76 -17.18 2.17
C SER A 31 -6.50 -16.16 1.31
N ARG A 32 -7.26 -16.67 0.35
CA ARG A 32 -8.15 -15.90 -0.54
C ARG A 32 -9.49 -15.71 0.19
N PRO A 33 -9.98 -14.48 0.41
CA PRO A 33 -11.29 -14.31 1.05
C PRO A 33 -12.41 -14.71 0.07
N PRO A 34 -13.48 -15.37 0.54
CA PRO A 34 -14.64 -15.66 -0.29
C PRO A 34 -15.42 -14.38 -0.58
N VAL A 35 -15.58 -14.08 -1.86
CA VAL A 35 -16.47 -13.02 -2.37
C VAL A 35 -17.91 -13.49 -2.21
N THR A 36 -18.58 -13.05 -1.15
CA THR A 36 -20.03 -13.21 -1.01
C THR A 36 -20.73 -12.12 -1.80
N LYS A 37 -21.25 -12.48 -2.98
CA LYS A 37 -22.10 -11.63 -3.83
C LYS A 37 -23.47 -11.46 -3.17
N THR A 38 -23.71 -10.32 -2.53
CA THR A 38 -25.05 -9.92 -2.07
C THR A 38 -25.93 -9.58 -3.28
N ARG A 39 -26.91 -10.44 -3.57
CA ARG A 39 -27.97 -10.16 -4.54
C ARG A 39 -29.09 -9.44 -3.80
N ILE A 40 -29.16 -8.11 -3.91
CA ILE A 40 -30.32 -7.35 -3.45
C ILE A 40 -31.47 -7.66 -4.41
N ARG A 41 -32.54 -8.26 -3.87
CA ARG A 41 -33.81 -8.48 -4.55
C ARG A 41 -34.67 -7.25 -4.27
N TYR A 42 -34.82 -6.36 -5.24
CA TYR A 42 -35.87 -5.35 -5.18
C TYR A 42 -37.21 -6.06 -5.39
N ILE A 43 -38.13 -5.88 -4.43
CA ILE A 43 -39.53 -6.26 -4.56
C ILE A 43 -40.13 -5.22 -5.52
N GLY A 44 -40.44 -5.63 -6.75
CA GLY A 44 -41.35 -4.87 -7.58
C GLY A 44 -42.72 -4.91 -6.93
N VAL A 45 -43.19 -3.77 -6.43
CA VAL A 45 -44.62 -3.56 -6.18
C VAL A 45 -45.16 -3.12 -7.53
N ASP A 46 -45.54 -4.10 -8.35
CA ASP A 46 -46.44 -3.88 -9.47
C ASP A 46 -47.85 -4.12 -8.93
N ASP A 47 -48.55 -3.01 -8.66
CA ASP A 47 -49.99 -3.00 -8.41
C ASP A 47 -50.70 -3.21 -9.76
N GLU A 48 -51.04 -4.46 -10.04
CA GLU A 48 -51.80 -4.87 -11.22
C GLU A 48 -53.32 -4.79 -10.94
N ASP A 49 -53.98 -4.06 -11.84
CA ASP A 49 -55.32 -4.30 -12.41
C ASP A 49 -56.59 -3.85 -11.66
N TYR A 50 -57.38 -3.03 -12.37
CA TYR A 50 -58.63 -2.38 -11.95
C TYR A 50 -59.82 -3.19 -12.49
N GLY A 51 -60.73 -3.59 -11.60
CA GLY A 51 -62.06 -4.13 -11.94
C GLY A 51 -63.19 -3.13 -11.61
N ASP A 52 -63.66 -2.48 -12.67
CA ASP A 52 -64.96 -1.84 -12.99
C ASP A 52 -66.16 -1.98 -12.02
N GLU A 53 -66.90 -0.87 -11.80
CA GLU A 53 -68.29 -0.65 -12.26
C GLU A 53 -68.83 0.79 -11.98
N GLU A 54 -69.27 1.44 -13.07
CA GLU A 54 -70.49 2.26 -13.29
C GLU A 54 -70.86 3.49 -12.40
N THR A 55 -70.91 4.70 -12.99
CA THR A 55 -72.18 5.40 -13.37
C THR A 55 -72.03 6.89 -13.77
N SER A 56 -72.27 7.15 -15.07
CA SER A 56 -72.96 8.30 -15.73
C SER A 56 -72.31 9.68 -16.06
N LYS A 57 -72.24 9.92 -17.39
CA LYS A 57 -72.53 11.14 -18.24
C LYS A 57 -71.84 12.47 -17.90
N LEU A 58 -71.18 13.20 -18.82
CA LEU A 58 -71.66 13.65 -20.13
C LEU A 58 -70.50 14.07 -21.08
N THR A 59 -70.65 13.65 -22.33
CA THR A 59 -69.99 13.93 -23.62
C THR A 59 -69.15 15.23 -23.83
N SER A 60 -67.94 15.07 -24.37
CA SER A 60 -67.34 15.98 -25.37
C SER A 60 -66.38 15.22 -26.31
N LYS A 61 -66.47 15.48 -27.62
CA LYS A 61 -65.81 14.75 -28.72
C LYS A 61 -64.42 15.34 -29.10
N ALA A 62 -63.42 14.44 -29.22
CA ALA A 62 -62.24 14.43 -30.13
C ALA A 62 -61.11 15.50 -29.99
N PRO A 63 -59.83 15.26 -30.41
CA PRO A 63 -59.33 14.18 -31.29
C PRO A 63 -58.16 13.33 -30.75
N VAL A 64 -58.03 12.13 -31.34
CA VAL A 64 -56.94 11.16 -31.20
C VAL A 64 -55.61 11.81 -31.61
N LYS A 65 -54.61 11.81 -30.71
CA LYS A 65 -53.22 12.17 -31.04
C LYS A 65 -52.40 10.91 -31.35
N PRO A 66 -51.47 10.96 -32.34
CA PRO A 66 -50.70 9.79 -32.78
C PRO A 66 -49.75 9.32 -31.67
N GLY A 67 -49.54 8.01 -31.61
CA GLY A 67 -48.77 7.32 -30.59
C GLY A 67 -47.46 8.02 -30.22
N ALA A 68 -47.38 8.44 -28.95
CA ALA A 68 -46.11 8.73 -28.33
C ALA A 68 -45.34 7.41 -28.23
N THR A 69 -44.39 7.20 -29.13
CA THR A 69 -43.34 6.22 -28.92
C THR A 69 -42.58 6.68 -27.68
N THR A 70 -42.96 6.17 -26.50
CA THR A 70 -42.18 6.32 -25.27
C THR A 70 -40.90 5.53 -25.48
N THR A 71 -39.90 6.15 -26.09
CA THR A 71 -38.53 5.65 -26.03
C THR A 71 -38.20 5.49 -24.56
N HIS A 72 -38.07 4.24 -24.13
CA HIS A 72 -37.76 3.85 -22.77
C HIS A 72 -36.41 4.48 -22.41
N PHE A 73 -36.44 5.66 -21.77
CA PHE A 73 -35.24 6.34 -21.31
C PHE A 73 -34.83 5.66 -20.01
N THR A 74 -33.81 4.80 -20.08
CA THR A 74 -33.20 4.25 -18.87
C THR A 74 -32.26 5.31 -18.29
N PRO A 75 -32.51 5.83 -17.08
CA PRO A 75 -31.58 6.70 -16.37
C PRO A 75 -30.19 6.07 -16.33
N GLN A 76 -29.20 6.73 -16.92
CA GLN A 76 -27.80 6.31 -16.81
C GLN A 76 -27.06 7.27 -15.87
N ASP A 77 -26.28 6.72 -14.96
CA ASP A 77 -25.43 7.50 -14.07
C ASP A 77 -24.31 8.18 -14.85
N CYS A 78 -23.90 9.35 -14.39
CA CYS A 78 -22.75 10.05 -14.93
C CYS A 78 -21.48 9.27 -14.63
N GLU A 79 -20.59 9.17 -15.63
CA GLU A 79 -19.24 8.68 -15.42
C GLU A 79 -18.49 9.66 -14.51
N TYR A 80 -18.49 9.36 -13.22
CA TYR A 80 -17.99 10.21 -12.16
C TYR A 80 -17.35 9.34 -11.07
N ASP A 81 -16.03 9.48 -10.92
CA ASP A 81 -15.31 8.82 -9.85
C ASP A 81 -15.37 9.68 -8.57
N PRO A 82 -16.01 9.19 -7.48
CA PRO A 82 -16.11 9.95 -6.25
C PRO A 82 -14.76 10.14 -5.55
N CYS A 83 -13.73 9.37 -5.89
CA CYS A 83 -12.42 9.41 -5.25
C CYS A 83 -11.44 10.35 -5.97
N VAL A 84 -11.70 10.71 -7.22
CA VAL A 84 -10.79 11.56 -8.02
C VAL A 84 -11.28 13.01 -8.04
N VAL A 85 -10.35 13.96 -7.98
CA VAL A 85 -10.69 15.39 -8.10
C VAL A 85 -11.35 15.61 -9.46
N PRO A 86 -12.62 16.04 -9.50
CA PRO A 86 -13.33 16.17 -10.76
C PRO A 86 -12.78 17.34 -11.56
N LYS A 87 -12.45 17.10 -12.84
CA LYS A 87 -12.03 18.17 -13.77
C LYS A 87 -13.15 19.16 -14.07
N VAL A 88 -14.39 18.67 -14.05
CA VAL A 88 -15.60 19.43 -14.33
C VAL A 88 -16.66 19.03 -13.30
N PRO A 89 -17.45 19.98 -12.74
CA PRO A 89 -18.54 19.64 -11.82
C PRO A 89 -19.54 18.67 -12.46
N CYS A 90 -20.05 17.72 -11.68
CA CYS A 90 -20.98 16.72 -12.21
C CYS A 90 -22.23 17.35 -12.82
N SER A 91 -22.75 18.45 -12.26
CA SER A 91 -23.91 19.17 -12.80
C SER A 91 -23.73 19.61 -14.26
N VAL A 92 -22.51 19.92 -14.67
CA VAL A 92 -22.18 20.27 -16.06
C VAL A 92 -22.18 19.03 -16.94
N ILE A 93 -21.67 17.89 -16.45
CA ILE A 93 -21.70 16.60 -17.15
C ILE A 93 -23.16 16.18 -17.37
N ALA A 94 -23.97 16.19 -16.31
CA ALA A 94 -25.41 15.88 -16.37
C ALA A 94 -26.15 16.75 -17.38
N ALA A 95 -25.86 18.06 -17.44
CA ALA A 95 -26.49 18.96 -18.40
C ALA A 95 -26.17 18.59 -19.87
N GLN A 96 -24.94 18.14 -20.14
CA GLN A 96 -24.43 17.81 -21.46
C GLN A 96 -24.85 16.42 -21.94
N THR A 97 -24.70 15.40 -21.10
CA THR A 97 -24.90 13.99 -21.47
C THR A 97 -26.25 13.43 -21.03
N LYS A 98 -27.06 14.22 -20.32
CA LYS A 98 -28.36 13.82 -19.77
C LYS A 98 -28.29 12.62 -18.81
N CYS A 99 -27.16 12.47 -18.11
CA CYS A 99 -26.98 11.48 -17.05
C CYS A 99 -27.41 12.01 -15.68
N TYR A 100 -27.53 11.10 -14.71
CA TYR A 100 -27.77 11.43 -13.31
C TYR A 100 -26.48 11.47 -12.51
N CYS A 101 -26.28 12.56 -11.77
CA CYS A 101 -25.12 12.67 -10.92
C CYS A 101 -25.25 11.79 -9.67
N PRO A 102 -24.21 11.04 -9.30
CA PRO A 102 -24.08 10.50 -7.95
C PRO A 102 -24.14 11.64 -6.91
N GLY A 103 -24.96 11.50 -5.88
CA GLY A 103 -25.35 12.63 -5.01
C GLY A 103 -26.86 12.71 -4.74
N ILE A 104 -27.49 11.56 -4.49
CA ILE A 104 -28.94 11.36 -4.59
C ILE A 104 -29.72 12.14 -3.51
N THR A 105 -29.08 12.52 -2.40
CA THR A 105 -29.76 13.27 -1.33
C THR A 105 -29.91 14.75 -1.67
N GLY A 106 -31.09 15.29 -1.37
CA GLY A 106 -31.44 16.68 -1.64
C GLY A 106 -30.57 17.68 -0.87
N PRO A 107 -30.55 18.96 -1.26
CA PRO A 107 -29.78 20.00 -0.58
C PRO A 107 -30.23 20.26 0.86
N ASP A 108 -31.45 19.82 1.21
CA ASP A 108 -32.07 19.95 2.53
C ASP A 108 -31.90 18.70 3.41
N GLU A 109 -31.07 17.74 2.97
CA GLU A 109 -30.74 16.54 3.73
C GLU A 109 -29.31 16.59 4.29
N TRP A 110 -29.09 15.96 5.44
CA TRP A 110 -27.75 15.85 6.03
C TRP A 110 -26.82 15.07 5.09
N PRO A 111 -25.56 15.53 4.92
CA PRO A 111 -24.63 14.82 4.07
C PRO A 111 -24.22 13.50 4.73
N SER A 112 -24.01 12.47 3.91
CA SER A 112 -23.41 11.22 4.35
C SER A 112 -21.91 11.38 4.59
N ALA A 113 -21.32 10.48 5.37
CA ALA A 113 -19.90 10.54 5.69
C ALA A 113 -19.04 10.20 4.45
N PRO A 114 -17.93 10.93 4.20
CA PRO A 114 -16.96 10.57 3.18
C PRO A 114 -16.14 9.33 3.60
N ASP A 115 -15.49 8.69 2.63
CA ASP A 115 -14.63 7.54 2.88
C ASP A 115 -13.16 7.92 2.73
N ILE A 116 -12.36 7.85 3.80
CA ILE A 116 -10.90 7.98 3.71
C ILE A 116 -10.35 6.74 3.02
N LYS A 117 -9.54 6.94 1.97
CA LYS A 117 -8.86 5.87 1.23
C LYS A 117 -7.39 5.74 1.61
N GLU A 118 -6.74 6.87 1.87
CA GLU A 118 -5.32 6.86 2.20
C GLU A 118 -5.00 7.99 3.18
N LEU A 119 -4.09 7.70 4.10
CA LEU A 119 -3.47 8.69 4.96
C LEU A 119 -1.96 8.42 4.96
N LYS A 120 -1.17 9.34 4.40
CA LYS A 120 0.27 9.17 4.22
C LYS A 120 1.05 10.39 4.64
N GLN A 121 2.32 10.18 4.94
CA GLN A 121 3.27 11.27 5.13
C GLN A 121 3.76 11.73 3.75
N GLY A 122 3.49 12.98 3.41
CA GLY A 122 4.02 13.64 2.22
C GLY A 122 5.47 14.06 2.38
N GLU A 123 6.10 14.45 1.26
CA GLU A 123 7.54 14.75 1.18
C GLU A 123 8.00 15.89 2.09
N SER A 124 7.14 16.87 2.33
CA SER A 124 7.41 18.03 3.21
C SER A 124 7.22 17.74 4.70
N GLY A 125 6.95 16.49 5.07
CA GLY A 125 6.56 16.10 6.44
C GLY A 125 5.10 16.39 6.78
N MET A 126 4.35 17.02 5.87
CA MET A 126 2.90 17.19 5.97
C MET A 126 2.19 15.85 5.80
N VAL A 127 1.01 15.72 6.40
CA VAL A 127 0.18 14.52 6.25
C VAL A 127 -0.83 14.75 5.14
N GLU A 128 -0.79 13.92 4.11
CA GLU A 128 -1.77 13.92 3.03
C GLU A 128 -2.88 12.93 3.36
N VAL A 129 -4.11 13.43 3.43
CA VAL A 129 -5.31 12.61 3.54
C VAL A 129 -6.04 12.58 2.21
N HIS A 130 -6.43 11.40 1.74
CA HIS A 130 -7.19 11.18 0.52
C HIS A 130 -8.54 10.56 0.85
N TRP A 131 -9.62 11.09 0.28
CA TRP A 131 -10.98 10.62 0.53
C TRP A 131 -11.84 10.60 -0.73
N CYS A 132 -12.90 9.79 -0.69
CA CYS A 132 -13.97 9.79 -1.68
C CYS A 132 -15.18 10.55 -1.19
N ALA A 133 -15.82 11.26 -2.11
CA ALA A 133 -17.07 11.95 -1.85
C ALA A 133 -18.21 10.97 -1.56
N PRO A 134 -19.08 11.31 -0.60
CA PRO A 134 -20.32 10.57 -0.38
C PRO A 134 -21.32 10.82 -1.52
N GLN A 135 -22.33 9.97 -1.59
CA GLN A 135 -23.48 10.09 -2.50
C GLN A 135 -24.52 11.10 -2.00
N SER A 136 -24.08 12.25 -1.49
CA SER A 136 -24.93 13.30 -0.93
C SER A 136 -24.56 14.70 -1.42
N THR A 137 -25.47 15.67 -1.26
CA THR A 137 -25.15 17.08 -1.55
C THR A 137 -24.10 17.62 -0.57
N VAL A 138 -22.93 18.03 -1.08
CA VAL A 138 -21.79 18.56 -0.30
C VAL A 138 -21.33 19.91 -0.85
N THR A 139 -21.15 20.90 0.03
CA THR A 139 -20.60 22.22 -0.30
C THR A 139 -19.15 22.41 0.19
N PHE A 140 -18.73 21.70 1.23
CA PHE A 140 -17.34 21.69 1.70
C PHE A 140 -17.00 20.40 2.46
N TYR A 141 -15.71 20.15 2.67
CA TYR A 141 -15.22 19.14 3.61
C TYR A 141 -14.50 19.82 4.76
N LYS A 142 -14.53 19.19 5.93
CA LYS A 142 -13.76 19.60 7.10
C LYS A 142 -12.93 18.42 7.59
N VAL A 143 -11.63 18.65 7.81
CA VAL A 143 -10.72 17.66 8.35
C VAL A 143 -10.44 18.02 9.80
N ILE A 144 -10.69 17.07 10.69
CA ILE A 144 -10.61 17.21 12.15
C ILE A 144 -9.57 16.24 12.66
N THR A 145 -8.74 16.67 13.60
CA THR A 145 -7.70 15.85 14.23
C THR A 145 -7.83 15.91 15.75
N ASP A 146 -7.49 14.79 16.40
CA ASP A 146 -7.67 14.62 17.84
C ASP A 146 -6.61 15.36 18.68
N ASP A 147 -5.55 15.85 18.04
CA ASP A 147 -4.40 16.48 18.67
C ASP A 147 -4.62 17.97 19.02
N GLY A 148 -5.85 18.45 18.85
CA GLY A 148 -6.27 19.81 19.23
C GLY A 148 -5.94 20.88 18.18
N ASN A 149 -5.51 20.48 16.99
CA ASN A 149 -5.32 21.41 15.88
C ASN A 149 -6.69 21.93 15.37
N GLU A 150 -6.69 23.16 14.84
CA GLU A 150 -7.90 23.73 14.23
C GLU A 150 -8.35 22.91 13.02
N PRO A 151 -9.67 22.68 12.85
CA PRO A 151 -10.17 21.97 11.69
C PRO A 151 -9.87 22.71 10.39
N GLN A 152 -9.40 21.98 9.38
CA GLN A 152 -9.10 22.55 8.06
C GLN A 152 -10.28 22.35 7.11
N ILE A 153 -10.62 23.37 6.32
CA ILE A 153 -11.78 23.36 5.41
C ILE A 153 -11.29 23.25 3.96
N PHE A 154 -11.92 22.37 3.19
CA PHE A 154 -11.63 22.10 1.79
C PHE A 154 -12.88 22.26 0.93
N SER A 155 -12.67 22.55 -0.36
CA SER A 155 -13.78 22.69 -1.33
C SER A 155 -14.53 21.38 -1.55
N ASN A 156 -15.78 21.42 -2.01
CA ASN A 156 -16.54 20.22 -2.38
C ASN A 156 -15.89 19.37 -3.49
N SER A 157 -15.01 19.95 -4.30
CA SER A 157 -14.27 19.25 -5.35
C SER A 157 -13.00 18.56 -4.84
N SER A 158 -12.54 18.90 -3.63
CA SER A 158 -11.32 18.35 -3.06
C SER A 158 -11.49 16.86 -2.72
N ARG A 159 -10.46 16.06 -3.06
CA ARG A 159 -10.33 14.64 -2.68
C ARG A 159 -9.05 14.37 -1.91
N THR A 160 -8.23 15.40 -1.74
CA THR A 160 -6.99 15.36 -0.98
C THR A 160 -6.86 16.63 -0.15
N GLY A 161 -6.16 16.51 0.98
CA GLY A 161 -5.89 17.62 1.89
C GLY A 161 -4.54 17.43 2.56
N LEU A 162 -3.78 18.52 2.69
CA LEU A 162 -2.47 18.54 3.33
C LEU A 162 -2.58 19.13 4.73
N LEU A 163 -2.28 18.31 5.74
CA LEU A 163 -2.36 18.65 7.14
C LEU A 163 -0.97 18.91 7.71
N GLN A 164 -0.85 19.95 8.54
CA GLN A 164 0.39 20.30 9.23
C GLN A 164 0.28 19.90 10.70
N GLY A 165 1.40 19.46 11.29
CA GLY A 165 1.48 19.23 12.73
C GLY A 165 0.70 18.02 13.26
N VAL A 166 0.28 17.09 12.39
CA VAL A 166 -0.43 15.87 12.80
C VAL A 166 0.54 14.93 13.52
N LYS A 167 0.23 14.60 14.78
CA LYS A 167 1.07 13.69 15.58
C LYS A 167 0.86 12.23 15.15
N VAL A 168 1.91 11.42 15.28
CA VAL A 168 1.82 9.98 15.06
C VAL A 168 0.86 9.37 16.08
N GLY A 169 -0.09 8.57 15.61
CA GLY A 169 -1.15 7.97 16.42
C GLY A 169 -2.37 8.86 16.65
N SER A 170 -2.39 10.11 16.17
CA SER A 170 -3.62 10.92 16.15
C SER A 170 -4.65 10.31 15.20
N ARG A 171 -5.93 10.28 15.57
CA ARG A 171 -6.98 10.02 14.58
C ARG A 171 -7.27 11.30 13.78
N VAL A 172 -7.56 11.08 12.51
CA VAL A 172 -7.84 12.08 11.49
C VAL A 172 -9.18 11.69 10.89
N CYS A 173 -10.13 12.61 10.93
CA CYS A 173 -11.48 12.42 10.42
C CYS A 173 -11.78 13.44 9.32
N VAL A 174 -12.38 13.00 8.22
CA VAL A 174 -12.97 13.87 7.21
C VAL A 174 -14.48 13.85 7.39
N VAL A 175 -15.11 15.01 7.46
CA VAL A 175 -16.56 15.16 7.47
C VAL A 175 -17.02 16.01 6.29
N ALA A 176 -18.16 15.66 5.71
CA ALA A 176 -18.80 16.42 4.65
C ALA A 176 -19.75 17.46 5.25
N GLY A 177 -19.88 18.62 4.61
CA GLY A 177 -20.74 19.70 5.05
C GLY A 177 -21.60 20.27 3.94
N ASN A 178 -22.82 20.65 4.28
CA ASN A 178 -23.73 21.42 3.42
C ASN A 178 -24.50 22.47 4.23
N ASN A 179 -25.56 23.05 3.67
CA ASN A 179 -26.35 24.11 4.32
C ASN A 179 -27.17 23.61 5.52
N VAL A 180 -27.37 22.30 5.65
CA VAL A 180 -28.07 21.67 6.78
C VAL A 180 -27.11 21.46 7.94
N GLY A 181 -25.89 21.01 7.65
CA GLY A 181 -24.85 20.81 8.65
C GLY A 181 -23.73 19.88 8.21
N LEU A 182 -23.13 19.21 9.19
CA LEU A 182 -22.01 18.28 9.00
C LEU A 182 -22.49 16.83 9.08
N SER A 183 -21.90 15.97 8.27
CA SER A 183 -22.08 14.53 8.36
C SER A 183 -21.59 14.01 9.71
N THR A 184 -22.22 12.96 10.21
CA THR A 184 -21.68 12.19 11.34
C THR A 184 -20.37 11.50 10.94
N SER A 185 -19.39 11.49 11.83
CA SER A 185 -18.16 10.71 11.61
C SER A 185 -18.48 9.21 11.65
N SER A 186 -18.00 8.47 10.67
CA SER A 186 -18.11 7.01 10.56
C SER A 186 -16.76 6.33 10.76
N GLU A 187 -16.75 5.00 10.81
CA GLU A 187 -15.51 4.21 10.81
C GLU A 187 -14.71 4.39 9.51
N THR A 188 -15.38 4.65 8.38
CA THR A 188 -14.74 4.86 7.08
C THR A 188 -14.27 6.30 6.88
N SER A 189 -14.83 7.25 7.63
CA SER A 189 -14.48 8.66 7.55
C SER A 189 -13.36 9.07 8.51
N CYS A 190 -12.83 8.14 9.30
CA CYS A 190 -11.79 8.38 10.30
C CYS A 190 -10.71 7.29 10.26
N THR A 191 -9.45 7.67 10.38
CA THR A 191 -8.33 6.72 10.49
C THR A 191 -7.21 7.27 11.35
N PHE A 192 -6.33 6.42 11.85
CA PHE A 192 -5.17 6.83 12.66
C PHE A 192 -3.96 7.12 11.78
N PHE A 193 -3.28 8.23 12.04
CA PHE A 193 -2.06 8.56 11.33
C PHE A 193 -0.90 7.70 11.81
N GLN A 194 -0.45 6.79 10.95
CA GLN A 194 0.77 6.03 11.14
C GLN A 194 1.67 6.22 9.91
N PRO A 195 2.79 6.95 10.04
CA PRO A 195 3.71 7.13 8.93
C PRO A 195 4.25 5.75 8.53
N HIS A 196 4.23 5.47 7.23
CA HIS A 196 4.81 4.25 6.71
C HIS A 196 6.30 4.25 7.05
N LYS A 197 6.73 3.37 7.96
CA LYS A 197 8.16 3.13 8.17
C LYS A 197 8.69 2.52 6.88
N SER A 198 9.38 3.30 6.04
CA SER A 198 10.06 2.73 4.89
C SER A 198 11.01 1.65 5.40
N ASN A 199 11.03 0.48 4.75
CA ASN A 199 11.92 -0.65 5.06
C ASN A 199 13.43 -0.33 4.86
N ARG A 200 13.84 0.95 4.88
CA ARG A 200 15.25 1.37 4.83
C ARG A 200 16.07 0.87 6.02
N GLU A 201 15.44 0.44 7.12
CA GLU A 201 16.14 -0.27 8.19
C GLU A 201 16.49 -1.73 7.84
N LEU A 202 15.84 -2.33 6.84
CA LEU A 202 16.12 -3.70 6.38
C LEU A 202 17.08 -3.76 5.19
N GLU A 203 17.26 -2.67 4.43
CA GLU A 203 18.22 -2.63 3.32
C GLU A 203 19.69 -2.45 3.76
N MET A 204 19.95 -2.05 5.01
CA MET A 204 21.31 -1.95 5.55
C MET A 204 21.86 -3.28 6.09
N SER A 205 21.05 -4.34 6.10
CA SER A 205 21.49 -5.68 6.54
C SER A 205 22.53 -6.31 5.60
N TRP A 206 22.44 -6.06 4.29
CA TRP A 206 23.42 -6.61 3.34
C TRP A 206 24.79 -5.95 3.47
N VAL A 207 24.85 -4.64 3.76
CA VAL A 207 26.13 -3.91 3.84
C VAL A 207 27.03 -4.48 4.95
N ILE A 208 26.43 -4.84 6.09
CA ILE A 208 27.16 -5.41 7.23
C ILE A 208 27.64 -6.84 6.90
N ALA A 209 26.81 -7.65 6.24
CA ALA A 209 27.20 -8.99 5.80
C ALA A 209 28.34 -8.95 4.75
N GLY A 210 28.30 -7.99 3.84
CA GLY A 210 29.33 -7.79 2.82
C GLY A 210 30.69 -7.42 3.40
N VAL A 211 30.74 -6.52 4.38
CA VAL A 211 31.99 -6.10 5.05
C VAL A 211 32.62 -7.26 5.82
N ILE A 212 31.83 -8.04 6.55
CA ILE A 212 32.32 -9.23 7.27
C ILE A 212 32.85 -10.28 6.30
N GLY A 213 32.14 -10.53 5.20
CA GLY A 213 32.58 -11.46 4.14
C GLY A 213 33.90 -11.05 3.51
N LEU A 214 34.08 -9.76 3.19
CA LEU A 214 35.32 -9.23 2.63
C LEU A 214 36.50 -9.35 3.59
N LEU A 215 36.29 -9.05 4.88
CA LEU A 215 37.34 -9.18 5.90
C LEU A 215 37.80 -10.64 6.05
N LEU A 216 36.87 -11.61 6.07
CA LEU A 216 37.21 -13.03 6.14
C LEU A 216 37.99 -13.49 4.90
N ALA A 217 37.60 -13.04 3.70
CA ALA A 217 38.30 -13.36 2.46
C ALA A 217 39.75 -12.82 2.45
N LEU A 218 39.98 -11.60 2.94
CA LEU A 218 41.32 -11.00 3.04
C LEU A 218 42.22 -11.76 4.02
N VAL A 219 41.68 -12.18 5.17
CA VAL A 219 42.43 -13.00 6.15
C VAL A 219 42.83 -14.35 5.53
N LEU A 220 41.92 -15.02 4.83
CA LEU A 220 42.22 -16.28 4.14
C LEU A 220 43.29 -16.09 3.06
N ALA A 221 43.20 -15.04 2.24
CA ALA A 221 44.20 -14.72 1.23
C ALA A 221 45.58 -14.49 1.86
N ALA A 222 45.66 -13.72 2.95
CA ALA A 222 46.91 -13.48 3.67
C ALA A 222 47.53 -14.78 4.22
N VAL A 223 46.71 -15.67 4.80
CA VAL A 223 47.17 -16.98 5.31
C VAL A 223 47.69 -17.87 4.18
N LEU A 224 46.99 -17.92 3.05
CA LEU A 224 47.40 -18.69 1.87
C LEU A 224 48.72 -18.16 1.29
N LEU A 225 48.85 -16.83 1.14
CA LEU A 225 50.09 -16.18 0.71
C LEU A 225 51.24 -16.45 1.67
N TRP A 226 50.98 -16.45 2.98
CA TRP A 226 52.01 -16.76 3.97
C TRP A 226 52.45 -18.23 3.90
N ARG A 227 51.51 -19.16 3.76
CA ARG A 227 51.81 -20.59 3.56
C ARG A 227 52.60 -20.82 2.29
N TRP A 228 52.24 -20.17 1.19
CA TRP A 228 52.98 -20.24 -0.07
C TRP A 228 54.41 -19.69 0.06
N ARG A 229 54.59 -18.54 0.72
CA ARG A 229 55.92 -17.98 0.96
C ARG A 229 56.79 -18.88 1.85
N ARG A 230 56.22 -19.49 2.90
CA ARG A 230 56.95 -20.45 3.74
C ARG A 230 57.27 -21.75 2.99
N GLY A 231 56.34 -22.26 2.18
CA GLY A 231 56.57 -23.44 1.34
C GLY A 231 57.71 -23.23 0.34
N ARG A 232 57.79 -22.05 -0.30
CA ARG A 232 58.91 -21.69 -1.17
C ARG A 232 60.22 -21.51 -0.40
N LYS A 233 60.18 -20.97 0.82
CA LYS A 233 61.38 -20.79 1.65
C LYS A 233 61.96 -22.13 2.13
N ASN A 234 61.13 -23.16 2.27
CA ASN A 234 61.55 -24.52 2.62
C ASN A 234 61.91 -25.41 1.41
N GLY A 235 61.66 -24.97 0.18
CA GLY A 235 62.00 -25.69 -1.05
C GLY A 235 63.25 -25.16 -1.76
N SER A 236 63.95 -24.19 -1.19
CA SER A 236 65.13 -23.54 -1.79
C SER A 236 66.46 -23.93 -1.12
N VAL A 237 66.46 -24.89 -0.19
CA VAL A 237 67.67 -25.39 0.49
C VAL A 237 67.62 -26.92 0.45
N ASP A 238 68.17 -27.47 -0.63
CA ASP A 238 68.94 -28.73 -0.71
C ASP A 238 69.01 -29.15 -2.19
N GLY A 239 69.81 -28.38 -2.92
CA GLY A 239 70.25 -28.67 -4.27
C GLY A 239 71.75 -28.44 -4.39
N GLU A 240 72.54 -28.88 -3.39
CA GLU A 240 74.00 -28.83 -3.45
C GLU A 240 74.53 -30.11 -4.09
N GLY A 241 74.79 -30.02 -5.40
CA GLY A 241 75.43 -31.06 -6.19
C GLY A 241 76.93 -31.20 -5.88
N LEU A 242 77.35 -32.47 -5.78
CA LEU A 242 78.64 -33.03 -6.21
C LEU A 242 79.91 -32.23 -5.86
N ARG A 243 80.46 -32.49 -4.67
CA ARG A 243 81.86 -32.19 -4.32
C ARG A 243 82.76 -33.34 -4.80
N ASN A 244 83.67 -33.03 -5.71
CA ASN A 244 84.65 -33.97 -6.27
C ASN A 244 85.77 -34.26 -5.23
N PRO A 245 86.16 -35.53 -4.98
CA PRO A 245 87.31 -35.83 -4.13
C PRO A 245 88.61 -35.81 -4.95
N SER A 246 89.57 -34.99 -4.51
CA SER A 246 90.95 -35.01 -5.00
C SER A 246 91.77 -35.94 -4.11
N TYR A 247 92.32 -37.02 -4.68
CA TYR A 247 93.28 -37.90 -4.00
C TYR A 247 94.70 -37.42 -4.26
N THR A 248 95.47 -37.18 -3.20
CA THR A 248 96.94 -37.06 -3.26
C THR A 248 97.54 -38.37 -2.75
N THR A 249 98.16 -39.13 -3.64
CA THR A 249 99.02 -40.27 -3.29
C THR A 249 100.43 -39.73 -3.00
N ASN A 250 100.86 -39.80 -1.75
CA ASN A 250 102.27 -39.65 -1.39
C ASN A 250 102.77 -41.03 -0.96
N GLU A 251 103.41 -41.75 -1.89
CA GLU A 251 104.27 -42.89 -1.58
C GLU A 251 105.74 -42.50 -1.81
N THR A 252 106.53 -42.68 -0.77
CA THR A 252 107.98 -42.98 -0.70
C THR A 252 108.20 -43.27 0.79
N LEU A 253 108.72 -44.40 1.27
CA LEU A 253 109.75 -45.31 0.78
C LEU A 253 109.59 -46.68 1.49
#